data_AF-A0A517YAN5-F1
#
_entry.id   AF-A0A517YAN5-F1
#
_cell.length_a   1.000
_cell.length_b   1.000
_cell.length_c   1.000
_cell.angle_alpha   90.00
_cell.angle_beta   90.00
_cell.angle_gamma   90.00
#
_symmetry.space_group_name_H-M   'P 1'
#
loop_
_entity.id
_entity.type
_entity.pdbx_description
1 polymer ?
#
loop_
_entity_poly.entity_id
_entity_poly.type
_entity_poly.pdbx_seq_one_letter_code
_entity_poly.pdbx_strand_id
1 'polypeptide(L)'
;MRCFILLITVAVTCLSAAALQAADDVPVERAQLTLRVTGLFAPDREADLRELMMLIPDVALVSVDYLQAEAVFEYEPNKAFDKAKPDKIPERIDNAIRTNSRGTFGAKPLSGLAKDKLQNVDISVVGLDCKGCALAAYESVAKVDGVERATASFKTGLVTARFDPAKTDRAALEAALVKARVELKKPLETTP
;
A
#
# COMPACT_ATOMS: atom_id res chain seq x y z
N MET A 1 84.70 -8.77 -9.78
CA MET A 1 83.80 -7.62 -9.51
C MET A 1 82.93 -8.02 -8.33
N ARG A 2 83.36 -7.85 -7.07
CA ARG A 2 83.24 -6.66 -6.18
C ARG A 2 81.79 -6.20 -5.90
N CYS A 3 81.34 -6.46 -4.67
CA CYS A 3 80.47 -5.67 -3.75
C CYS A 3 79.71 -6.67 -2.86
N PHE A 4 80.07 -6.99 -1.60
CA PHE A 4 80.24 -6.20 -0.37
C PHE A 4 78.99 -5.42 0.12
N ILE A 5 78.24 -6.08 1.02
CA ILE A 5 77.72 -5.65 2.34
C ILE A 5 77.04 -4.27 2.46
N LEU A 6 75.77 -4.24 2.95
CA LEU A 6 75.41 -3.44 4.13
C LEU A 6 74.09 -3.90 4.79
N LEU A 7 74.20 -4.33 6.05
CA LEU A 7 73.13 -4.41 7.04
C LEU A 7 72.77 -2.99 7.51
N ILE A 8 71.49 -2.62 7.50
CA ILE A 8 70.95 -1.58 8.39
C ILE A 8 69.61 -2.06 8.97
N THR A 9 69.64 -2.38 10.26
CA THR A 9 68.50 -2.46 11.19
C THR A 9 67.93 -1.06 11.45
N VAL A 10 66.63 -0.88 11.25
CA VAL A 10 65.82 0.12 11.98
C VAL A 10 64.54 -0.57 12.45
N ALA A 11 64.34 -0.54 13.75
CA ALA A 11 63.19 -1.05 14.45
C ALA A 11 62.24 0.11 14.82
N VAL A 12 60.98 -0.25 15.13
CA VAL A 12 59.97 0.54 15.86
C VAL A 12 59.32 1.64 15.00
N THR A 13 58.01 1.63 14.71
CA THR A 13 56.89 1.73 15.66
C THR A 13 55.60 1.11 15.10
N CYS A 14 54.81 0.56 16.01
CA CYS A 14 53.40 0.21 15.82
C CYS A 14 52.60 1.34 15.15
N LEU A 15 51.99 1.05 14.01
CA LEU A 15 50.63 1.53 13.77
C LEU A 15 49.74 0.31 13.84
N SER A 16 49.04 0.18 14.96
CA SER A 16 47.95 -0.77 15.15
C SER A 16 47.01 -0.66 13.96
N ALA A 17 46.94 -1.72 13.16
CA ALA A 17 45.76 -1.96 12.35
C ALA A 17 44.62 -2.15 13.36
N ALA A 18 43.90 -1.07 13.63
CA ALA A 18 42.60 -1.17 14.26
C ALA A 18 41.76 -2.01 13.31
N ALA A 19 41.66 -3.31 13.61
CA ALA A 19 40.59 -4.12 13.11
C ALA A 19 39.31 -3.43 13.57
N LEU A 20 38.67 -2.69 12.66
CA LEU A 20 37.26 -2.40 12.80
C LEU A 20 36.61 -3.77 12.86
N GLN A 21 36.19 -4.19 14.05
CA GLN A 21 35.11 -5.16 14.17
C GLN A 21 33.95 -4.60 13.35
N ALA A 22 33.80 -5.12 12.12
CA ALA A 22 32.47 -5.19 11.53
C ALA A 22 31.65 -5.98 12.56
N ALA A 23 30.67 -5.31 13.15
CA ALA A 23 29.64 -6.01 13.92
C ALA A 23 29.14 -7.18 13.06
N ASP A 24 28.92 -8.32 13.69
CA ASP A 24 28.28 -9.48 13.08
C ASP A 24 26.86 -9.09 12.61
N ASP A 25 26.75 -8.35 11.51
CA ASP A 25 25.50 -8.14 10.80
C ASP A 25 25.21 -9.44 10.06
N VAL A 26 24.60 -10.39 10.77
CA VAL A 26 23.89 -11.50 10.14
C VAL A 26 22.96 -10.87 9.10
N PRO A 27 23.08 -11.23 7.80
CA PRO A 27 22.19 -10.71 6.79
C PRO A 27 20.75 -10.99 7.20
N VAL A 28 20.01 -9.95 7.59
CA VAL A 28 18.60 -10.08 7.95
C VAL A 28 17.86 -10.42 6.67
N GLU A 29 17.37 -11.65 6.57
CA GLU A 29 16.55 -12.09 5.45
C GLU A 29 15.25 -11.27 5.46
N ARG A 30 15.06 -10.43 4.43
CA ARG A 30 13.87 -9.61 4.26
C ARG A 30 13.16 -10.02 2.98
N ALA A 31 11.85 -10.26 3.10
CA ALA A 31 10.98 -10.58 1.99
C ALA A 31 10.08 -9.38 1.68
N GLN A 32 9.78 -9.20 0.40
CA GLN A 32 8.84 -8.18 -0.06
C GLN A 32 7.57 -8.82 -0.63
N LEU A 33 6.45 -8.13 -0.43
CA LEU A 33 5.14 -8.54 -0.90
C LEU A 33 4.37 -7.31 -1.36
N THR A 34 3.77 -7.40 -2.54
CA THR A 34 2.87 -6.36 -3.05
C THR A 34 1.42 -6.73 -2.77
N LEU A 35 0.67 -5.83 -2.14
CA LEU A 35 -0.76 -5.98 -1.89
C LEU A 35 -1.54 -4.79 -2.43
N ARG A 36 -2.80 -5.03 -2.78
CA ARG A 36 -3.76 -3.96 -3.00
C ARG A 36 -4.19 -3.38 -1.66
N VAL A 37 -4.25 -2.07 -1.56
CA VAL A 37 -4.66 -1.36 -0.35
C VAL A 37 -6.05 -0.78 -0.53
N THR A 38 -6.96 -1.15 0.36
CA THR A 38 -8.28 -0.52 0.49
C THR A 38 -8.21 0.65 1.48
N GLY A 39 -9.00 1.70 1.26
CA GLY A 39 -9.00 2.92 2.09
C GLY A 39 -8.18 4.08 1.51
N LEU A 40 -7.45 3.86 0.41
CA LEU A 40 -6.75 4.91 -0.38
C LEU A 40 -7.71 5.63 -1.34
N PHE A 41 -8.82 6.15 -0.82
CA PHE A 41 -9.87 6.75 -1.66
C PHE A 41 -9.54 8.17 -2.14
N ALA A 42 -8.59 8.85 -1.49
CA ALA A 42 -8.13 10.19 -1.81
C ALA A 42 -6.60 10.28 -1.61
N PRO A 43 -5.87 11.15 -2.34
CA PRO A 43 -4.39 11.15 -2.30
C PRO A 43 -3.79 11.41 -0.91
N ASP A 44 -4.44 12.26 -0.10
CA ASP A 44 -4.04 12.56 1.27
C ASP A 44 -4.09 11.34 2.20
N ARG A 45 -4.86 10.30 1.85
CA ARG A 45 -4.88 9.03 2.57
C ARG A 45 -3.54 8.30 2.57
N GLU A 46 -2.65 8.57 1.62
CA GLU A 46 -1.32 7.96 1.64
C GLU A 46 -0.53 8.36 2.88
N ALA A 47 -0.60 9.63 3.30
CA ALA A 47 0.06 10.09 4.51
C ALA A 47 -0.50 9.38 5.76
N ASP A 48 -1.83 9.28 5.86
CA ASP A 48 -2.47 8.55 6.97
C ASP A 48 -2.06 7.08 7.01
N LEU A 49 -1.89 6.43 5.84
CA LEU A 49 -1.41 5.05 5.76
C LEU A 49 0.03 4.94 6.27
N ARG A 50 0.90 5.87 5.88
CA ARG A 50 2.30 5.88 6.33
C ARG A 50 2.41 6.05 7.85
N GLU A 51 1.63 6.97 8.42
CA GLU A 51 1.55 7.16 9.88
C GLU A 51 1.03 5.91 10.59
N LEU A 52 -0.03 5.29 10.06
CA LEU A 52 -0.56 4.03 10.59
C LEU A 52 0.51 2.93 10.63
N MET A 53 1.30 2.79 9.57
CA MET A 53 2.28 1.71 9.47
C MET A 53 3.42 1.84 10.48
N MET A 54 3.64 3.03 11.07
CA MET A 54 4.57 3.21 12.20
C MET A 54 4.11 2.47 13.47
N LEU A 55 2.83 2.12 13.56
CA LEU A 55 2.25 1.37 14.68
C LEU A 55 2.36 -0.16 14.51
N ILE A 56 2.87 -0.64 13.37
CA ILE A 56 2.92 -2.06 13.03
C ILE A 56 4.39 -2.47 12.83
N PRO A 57 5.12 -2.83 13.91
CA PRO A 57 6.58 -3.03 13.84
C PRO A 57 7.01 -4.28 13.06
N ASP A 58 6.11 -5.25 12.84
CA ASP A 58 6.40 -6.49 12.12
C ASP A 58 6.56 -6.31 10.61
N VAL A 59 6.09 -5.19 10.05
CA VAL A 59 6.05 -4.96 8.61
C VAL A 59 6.31 -3.49 8.27
N ALA A 60 7.28 -3.25 7.39
CA ALA A 60 7.60 -1.93 6.87
C ALA A 60 6.84 -1.66 5.56
N LEU A 61 6.36 -0.43 5.39
CA LEU A 61 5.81 0.05 4.13
C LEU A 61 6.92 0.67 3.27
N VAL A 62 7.28 -0.02 2.19
CA VAL A 62 8.39 0.39 1.30
C VAL A 62 7.93 1.46 0.31
N SER A 63 6.81 1.22 -0.35
CA SER A 63 6.27 2.14 -1.37
C SER A 63 4.76 2.03 -1.47
N VAL A 64 4.14 3.10 -2.00
CA VAL A 64 2.71 3.17 -2.29
C VAL A 64 2.56 3.69 -3.72
N ASP A 65 1.82 2.96 -4.54
CA ASP A 65 1.29 3.42 -5.82
C ASP A 65 -0.18 3.77 -5.62
N TYR A 66 -0.46 5.06 -5.40
CA TYR A 66 -1.82 5.54 -5.22
C TYR A 66 -2.72 5.27 -6.45
N LEU A 67 -2.17 5.38 -7.67
CA LEU A 67 -2.92 5.23 -8.93
C LEU A 67 -3.36 3.79 -9.18
N GLN A 68 -2.64 2.82 -8.64
CA GLN A 68 -3.01 1.41 -8.68
C GLN A 68 -3.66 0.94 -7.37
N ALA A 69 -3.60 1.75 -6.31
CA ALA A 69 -3.96 1.36 -4.96
C ALA A 69 -3.19 0.09 -4.54
N GLU A 70 -1.89 0.06 -4.83
CA GLU A 70 -0.97 -1.03 -4.52
C GLU A 70 0.13 -0.51 -3.60
N ALA A 71 0.63 -1.36 -2.71
CA ALA A 71 1.73 -1.03 -1.81
C ALA A 71 2.68 -2.22 -1.67
N VAL A 72 3.98 -1.92 -1.55
CA VAL A 72 5.02 -2.90 -1.28
C VAL A 72 5.32 -2.90 0.20
N PHE A 73 5.22 -4.07 0.81
CA PHE A 73 5.49 -4.32 2.22
C PHE A 73 6.75 -5.17 2.35
N GLU A 74 7.60 -4.84 3.31
CA GLU A 74 8.81 -5.60 3.66
C GLU A 74 8.67 -6.18 5.07
N TYR A 75 9.05 -7.45 5.24
CA TYR A 75 8.96 -8.14 6.53
C TYR A 75 10.10 -9.16 6.68
N GLU A 76 10.37 -9.57 7.92
CA GLU A 76 11.34 -10.61 8.26
C GLU A 76 10.63 -11.96 8.42
N PRO A 77 10.81 -12.95 7.51
CA PRO A 77 10.05 -14.21 7.55
C PRO A 77 10.21 -14.99 8.86
N ASN A 78 11.38 -14.91 9.48
CA ASN A 78 11.72 -15.63 10.70
C ASN A 78 11.36 -14.89 12.00
N LYS A 79 10.64 -13.76 11.90
CA LYS A 79 10.31 -12.90 13.05
C LYS A 79 8.89 -12.33 12.98
N ALA A 80 8.47 -11.85 11.81
CA ALA A 80 7.21 -11.15 11.64
C ALA A 80 6.02 -12.02 12.06
N PHE A 81 5.09 -11.42 12.81
CA PHE A 81 3.83 -12.05 13.22
C PHE A 81 4.02 -13.45 13.86
N ASP A 82 4.93 -13.55 14.83
CA ASP A 82 5.27 -14.80 15.53
C ASP A 82 5.71 -15.93 14.58
N LYS A 83 6.52 -15.60 13.57
CA LYS A 83 7.02 -16.56 12.57
C LYS A 83 5.89 -17.20 11.77
N ALA A 84 4.88 -16.40 11.41
CA ALA A 84 3.79 -16.86 10.57
C ALA A 84 4.32 -17.41 9.24
N LYS A 85 3.69 -18.48 8.74
CA LYS A 85 4.03 -19.06 7.44
C LYS A 85 3.83 -18.03 6.32
N PRO A 86 4.65 -18.04 5.24
CA PRO A 86 4.55 -17.05 4.16
C PRO A 86 3.16 -16.91 3.52
N ASP A 87 2.40 -18.00 3.41
CA ASP A 87 1.03 -18.01 2.86
C ASP A 87 0.02 -17.26 3.75
N LYS A 88 0.33 -17.09 5.04
CA LYS A 88 -0.49 -16.36 6.02
C LYS A 88 -0.09 -14.90 6.17
N ILE A 89 1.07 -14.48 5.68
CA ILE A 89 1.55 -13.11 5.82
C ILE A 89 0.59 -12.07 5.23
N PRO A 90 0.00 -12.24 4.02
CA PRO A 90 -0.98 -11.29 3.49
C PRO A 90 -2.17 -11.07 4.44
N GLU A 91 -2.69 -12.15 5.01
CA GLU A 91 -3.81 -12.13 5.96
C GLU A 91 -3.41 -11.44 7.29
N ARG A 92 -2.19 -11.68 7.77
CA ARG A 92 -1.67 -11.04 8.99
C ARG A 92 -1.50 -9.53 8.80
N ILE A 93 -0.95 -9.11 7.65
CA ILE A 93 -0.81 -7.69 7.29
C ILE A 93 -2.17 -7.02 7.22
N ASP A 94 -3.15 -7.60 6.52
CA ASP A 94 -4.51 -7.05 6.45
C ASP A 94 -5.13 -6.89 7.84
N ASN A 95 -5.08 -7.93 8.67
CA ASN A 95 -5.62 -7.90 10.02
C ASN A 95 -4.95 -6.81 10.89
N ALA A 96 -3.63 -6.66 10.81
CA ALA A 96 -2.90 -5.62 11.53
C ALA A 96 -3.29 -4.22 11.07
N ILE A 97 -3.36 -3.99 9.75
CA ILE A 97 -3.78 -2.72 9.15
C ILE A 97 -5.22 -2.39 9.56
N ARG A 98 -6.16 -3.33 9.44
CA ARG A 98 -7.57 -3.13 9.81
C ARG A 98 -7.72 -2.81 11.30
N THR A 99 -7.02 -3.53 12.16
CA THR A 99 -7.09 -3.34 13.61
C THR A 99 -6.60 -1.95 14.00
N ASN A 100 -5.40 -1.56 13.54
CA ASN A 100 -4.80 -0.27 13.90
C ASN A 100 -5.55 0.92 13.26
N SER A 101 -6.15 0.72 12.09
CA SER A 101 -6.89 1.78 11.37
C SER A 101 -8.37 1.85 11.70
N ARG A 102 -8.87 1.00 12.62
CA ARG A 102 -10.30 0.82 12.90
C ARG A 102 -11.12 0.51 11.65
N GLY A 103 -10.53 -0.24 10.72
CA GLY A 103 -11.14 -0.67 9.46
C GLY A 103 -11.13 0.37 8.34
N THR A 104 -10.56 1.56 8.54
CA THR A 104 -10.49 2.59 7.50
C THR A 104 -9.45 2.29 6.42
N PHE A 105 -8.52 1.36 6.70
CA PHE A 105 -7.63 0.74 5.74
C PHE A 105 -7.74 -0.78 5.79
N GLY A 106 -7.26 -1.42 4.73
CA GLY A 106 -7.07 -2.86 4.66
C GLY A 106 -6.13 -3.21 3.50
N ALA A 107 -5.75 -4.47 3.41
CA ALA A 107 -4.91 -5.00 2.35
C ALA A 107 -5.54 -6.28 1.77
N LYS A 108 -5.39 -6.45 0.46
CA LYS A 108 -5.90 -7.61 -0.28
C LYS A 108 -4.82 -8.11 -1.23
N PRO A 109 -4.84 -9.40 -1.59
CA PRO A 109 -4.03 -9.89 -2.69
C PRO A 109 -4.25 -9.06 -3.98
N LEU A 110 -3.24 -9.05 -4.85
CA LEU A 110 -3.36 -8.46 -6.17
C LEU A 110 -4.55 -9.07 -6.93
N SER A 111 -5.14 -8.27 -7.83
CA SER A 111 -6.23 -8.78 -8.67
C SER A 111 -5.73 -9.94 -9.53
N GLY A 112 -6.55 -10.99 -9.65
CA GLY A 112 -6.33 -12.04 -10.64
C GLY A 112 -6.72 -11.60 -12.06
N LEU A 113 -7.38 -10.46 -12.22
CA LEU A 113 -7.80 -9.92 -13.51
C LEU A 113 -6.78 -8.92 -14.05
N ALA A 114 -6.46 -9.04 -15.33
CA ALA A 114 -5.56 -8.12 -16.01
C ALA A 114 -6.17 -6.71 -16.08
N LYS A 115 -5.35 -5.68 -15.89
CA LYS A 115 -5.79 -4.29 -15.73
C LYS A 115 -6.51 -3.73 -16.96
N ASP A 116 -6.16 -4.21 -18.15
CA ASP A 116 -6.77 -3.86 -19.45
C ASP A 116 -8.20 -4.42 -19.62
N LYS A 117 -8.57 -5.42 -18.83
CA LYS A 117 -9.93 -5.99 -18.81
C LYS A 117 -10.87 -5.28 -17.83
N LEU A 118 -10.34 -4.36 -17.03
CA LEU A 118 -11.14 -3.57 -16.10
C LEU A 118 -11.75 -2.38 -16.82
N GLN A 119 -12.99 -2.06 -16.46
CA GLN A 119 -13.65 -0.84 -16.89
C GLN A 119 -13.56 0.23 -15.82
N ASN A 120 -13.49 1.49 -16.26
CA ASN A 120 -13.52 2.65 -15.39
C ASN A 120 -14.87 3.35 -15.51
N VAL A 121 -15.40 3.81 -14.40
CA VAL A 121 -16.59 4.67 -14.38
C VAL A 121 -16.42 5.77 -13.35
N ASP A 122 -16.82 6.99 -13.74
CA ASP A 122 -16.95 8.13 -12.85
C ASP A 122 -18.44 8.37 -12.59
N ILE A 123 -18.82 8.49 -11.32
CA ILE A 123 -20.19 8.74 -10.87
C ILE A 123 -20.19 10.05 -10.09
N SER A 124 -20.92 11.03 -10.61
CA SER A 124 -21.10 12.32 -9.95
C SER A 124 -22.05 12.20 -8.77
N VAL A 125 -21.66 12.73 -7.62
CA VAL A 125 -22.41 12.65 -6.37
C VAL A 125 -22.48 14.01 -5.67
N VAL A 126 -23.43 14.14 -4.74
CA VAL A 126 -23.62 15.33 -3.89
C VAL A 126 -23.30 14.96 -2.44
N GLY A 127 -22.86 15.93 -1.64
CA GLY A 127 -22.68 15.77 -0.18
C GLY A 127 -21.35 15.14 0.24
N LEU A 128 -20.36 15.08 -0.65
CA LEU A 128 -18.99 14.72 -0.30
C LEU A 128 -18.27 15.88 0.40
N ASP A 129 -18.79 16.47 1.47
CA ASP A 129 -18.21 17.72 2.02
C ASP A 129 -17.14 17.48 3.10
N CYS A 130 -16.89 16.22 3.47
CA CYS A 130 -15.88 15.88 4.46
C CYS A 130 -15.21 14.52 4.17
N LYS A 131 -14.07 14.27 4.81
CA LYS A 131 -13.31 13.01 4.72
C LYS A 131 -14.16 11.79 5.09
N GLY A 132 -15.05 11.94 6.08
CA GLY A 132 -15.97 10.88 6.51
C GLY A 132 -17.05 10.55 5.47
N CYS A 133 -17.67 11.56 4.85
CA CYS A 133 -18.63 11.37 3.76
C CYS A 133 -17.96 10.70 2.55
N ALA A 134 -16.74 11.13 2.19
CA ALA A 134 -15.95 10.51 1.14
C ALA A 134 -15.60 9.06 1.45
N LEU A 135 -15.20 8.75 2.68
CA LEU A 135 -14.96 7.38 3.13
C LEU A 135 -16.23 6.53 3.01
N ALA A 136 -17.38 7.01 3.48
CA ALA A 136 -18.65 6.28 3.41
C ALA A 136 -19.08 5.98 1.96
N ALA A 137 -18.99 6.98 1.08
CA ALA A 137 -19.28 6.80 -0.34
C ALA A 137 -18.31 5.82 -1.01
N TYR A 138 -17.01 5.96 -0.76
CA TYR A 138 -15.99 5.03 -1.21
C TYR A 138 -16.29 3.60 -0.76
N GLU A 139 -16.58 3.39 0.53
CA GLU A 139 -16.82 2.06 1.09
C GLU A 139 -18.04 1.38 0.48
N SER A 140 -19.08 2.15 0.15
CA SER A 140 -20.28 1.62 -0.49
C SER A 140 -19.97 0.98 -1.84
N VAL A 141 -19.04 1.56 -2.61
CA VAL A 141 -18.60 1.09 -3.92
C VAL A 141 -17.51 0.04 -3.80
N ALA A 142 -16.51 0.25 -2.95
CA ALA A 142 -15.36 -0.65 -2.78
C ALA A 142 -15.72 -2.04 -2.24
N LYS A 143 -16.90 -2.18 -1.62
CA LYS A 143 -17.43 -3.46 -1.10
C LYS A 143 -18.28 -4.22 -2.12
N VAL A 144 -18.59 -3.63 -3.28
CA VAL A 144 -19.32 -4.32 -4.36
C VAL A 144 -18.41 -5.38 -4.99
N ASP A 145 -18.95 -6.58 -5.23
CA ASP A 145 -18.19 -7.65 -5.89
C ASP A 145 -17.77 -7.23 -7.30
N GLY A 146 -16.56 -7.63 -7.71
CA GLY A 146 -15.94 -7.19 -8.95
C GLY A 146 -15.30 -5.81 -8.94
N VAL A 147 -15.43 -5.01 -7.86
CA VAL A 147 -14.71 -3.74 -7.75
C VAL A 147 -13.25 -3.96 -7.36
N GLU A 148 -12.35 -3.53 -8.23
CA GLU A 148 -10.90 -3.69 -8.06
C GLU A 148 -10.24 -2.43 -7.48
N ARG A 149 -10.78 -1.25 -7.75
CA ARG A 149 -10.34 0.00 -7.15
C ARG A 149 -11.50 0.97 -7.08
N ALA A 150 -11.55 1.77 -6.03
CA ALA A 150 -12.47 2.89 -5.95
C ALA A 150 -11.77 4.11 -5.34
N THR A 151 -12.20 5.30 -5.73
CA THR A 151 -11.77 6.57 -5.14
C THR A 151 -12.98 7.47 -4.96
N ALA A 152 -12.92 8.38 -4.00
CA ALA A 152 -13.96 9.37 -3.77
C ALA A 152 -13.29 10.72 -3.52
N SER A 153 -13.64 11.73 -4.31
CA SER A 153 -13.00 13.04 -4.27
C SER A 153 -14.03 14.13 -4.02
N PHE A 154 -13.99 14.71 -2.84
CA PHE A 154 -14.81 15.87 -2.50
C PHE A 154 -14.52 17.09 -3.37
N LYS A 155 -13.27 17.24 -3.83
CA LYS A 155 -12.86 18.35 -4.71
C LYS A 155 -13.58 18.32 -6.05
N THR A 156 -13.84 17.13 -6.58
CA THR A 156 -14.45 16.94 -7.90
C THR A 156 -15.93 16.55 -7.81
N GLY A 157 -16.40 16.10 -6.64
CA GLY A 157 -17.74 15.52 -6.48
C GLY A 157 -17.89 14.19 -7.21
N LEU A 158 -16.80 13.44 -7.39
CA LEU A 158 -16.79 12.18 -8.13
C LEU A 158 -16.45 11.00 -7.22
N VAL A 159 -17.16 9.90 -7.45
CA VAL A 159 -16.76 8.55 -7.05
C VAL A 159 -16.34 7.81 -8.32
N THR A 160 -15.10 7.36 -8.37
CA THR A 160 -14.54 6.60 -9.50
C THR A 160 -14.37 5.16 -9.08
N ALA A 161 -14.70 4.22 -9.98
CA ALA A 161 -14.44 2.80 -9.76
C ALA A 161 -13.73 2.18 -10.98
N ARG A 162 -12.78 1.28 -10.72
CA ARG A 162 -12.27 0.30 -11.68
C ARG A 162 -12.85 -1.06 -11.31
N PHE A 163 -13.52 -1.73 -12.23
CA PHE A 163 -14.27 -2.95 -11.94
C PHE A 163 -14.23 -3.96 -13.08
N ASP A 164 -14.48 -5.22 -12.73
CA ASP A 164 -14.69 -6.33 -13.66
C ASP A 164 -16.11 -6.26 -14.26
N PRO A 165 -16.26 -5.96 -15.56
CA PRO A 165 -17.58 -5.85 -16.20
C PRO A 165 -18.34 -7.18 -16.27
N ALA A 166 -17.68 -8.32 -16.02
CA ALA A 166 -18.37 -9.62 -15.94
C ALA A 166 -19.06 -9.85 -14.59
N LYS A 167 -18.73 -9.05 -13.56
CA LYS A 167 -19.25 -9.21 -12.19
C LYS A 167 -20.15 -8.07 -11.74
N THR A 168 -19.90 -6.86 -12.23
CA THR A 168 -20.64 -5.66 -11.83
C THR A 168 -20.70 -4.66 -12.97
N ASP A 169 -21.55 -3.65 -12.81
CA ASP A 169 -21.78 -2.61 -13.80
C ASP A 169 -22.07 -1.25 -13.12
N ARG A 170 -22.21 -0.20 -13.92
CA ARG A 170 -22.52 1.14 -13.40
C ARG A 170 -23.79 1.17 -12.54
N ALA A 171 -24.84 0.46 -12.94
CA ALA A 171 -26.12 0.48 -12.25
C ALA A 171 -26.02 -0.13 -10.84
N ALA A 172 -25.25 -1.21 -10.68
CA ALA A 172 -24.98 -1.81 -9.38
C ALA A 172 -24.19 -0.85 -8.45
N LEU A 173 -23.22 -0.12 -8.99
CA LEU A 173 -22.42 0.85 -8.22
C LEU A 173 -23.27 2.07 -7.80
N GLU A 174 -24.10 2.59 -8.69
CA GLU A 174 -25.08 3.63 -8.38
C GLU A 174 -26.08 3.17 -7.32
N ALA A 175 -26.59 1.95 -7.42
CA ALA A 175 -27.49 1.37 -6.43
C ALA A 175 -26.81 1.23 -5.06
N ALA A 176 -25.53 0.88 -5.01
CA ALA A 176 -24.76 0.81 -3.77
C ALA A 176 -24.60 2.19 -3.11
N LEU A 177 -24.33 3.23 -3.90
CA LEU A 177 -24.27 4.62 -3.44
C LEU A 177 -25.61 5.08 -2.87
N VAL A 178 -26.71 4.84 -3.59
CA VAL A 178 -28.07 5.19 -3.13
C VAL A 178 -28.43 4.45 -1.84
N LYS A 179 -28.09 3.16 -1.75
CA LYS A 179 -28.29 2.36 -0.52
C LYS A 179 -27.50 2.91 0.67
N ALA A 180 -26.33 3.48 0.42
CA ALA A 180 -25.51 4.19 1.40
C ALA A 180 -25.99 5.63 1.66
N ARG A 181 -27.13 6.04 1.09
CA ARG A 181 -27.71 7.40 1.19
C ARG A 181 -26.82 8.49 0.59
N VAL A 182 -26.01 8.14 -0.40
CA VAL A 182 -25.27 9.10 -1.23
C VAL A 182 -26.16 9.53 -2.38
N GLU A 183 -26.37 10.84 -2.52
CA GLU A 183 -27.17 11.40 -3.60
C GLU A 183 -26.36 11.45 -4.90
N LEU A 184 -26.95 10.93 -5.98
CA LEU A 184 -26.35 10.97 -7.30
C LEU A 184 -26.67 12.30 -7.97
N LYS A 185 -25.66 12.97 -8.52
CA LYS A 185 -25.86 14.14 -9.38
C LYS A 185 -26.22 13.65 -10.77
N LYS A 186 -27.44 13.93 -11.23
CA LYS A 186 -27.85 13.64 -12.61
C LYS A 186 -26.83 14.27 -13.58
N PRO A 187 -26.41 13.55 -14.64
CA PRO A 187 -25.66 14.16 -15.73
C PRO A 187 -26.43 15.39 -16.21
N LEU A 188 -25.73 16.51 -16.43
CA LEU A 188 -26.36 17.66 -17.09
C LEU A 188 -26.84 17.15 -18.45
N GLU A 189 -28.14 17.24 -18.73
CA GLU A 189 -28.66 17.05 -20.07
C GLU A 189 -27.96 18.10 -20.94
N THR A 190 -27.04 17.67 -21.80
CA THR A 190 -26.57 18.53 -22.88
C THR A 190 -27.72 18.61 -23.86
N THR A 191 -28.60 19.61 -23.67
CA THR A 191 -29.59 19.98 -24.68
C THR A 191 -28.83 20.24 -25.99
N PRO A 192 -29.24 19.59 -27.10
CA PRO A 192 -28.57 19.74 -28.39
C PRO A 192 -28.63 21.17 -28.92
#